data_AF-A0A9X4ECE8-F1
#
_entry.id   AF-A0A9X4ECE8-F1
#
_cell.length_a   1.000
_cell.length_b   1.000
_cell.length_c   1.000
_cell.angle_alpha   90.00
_cell.angle_beta   90.00
_cell.angle_gamma   90.00
#
_symmetry.space_group_name_H-M   'P 1'
#
loop_
_entity.id
_entity.type
_entity.pdbx_description
1 polymer ?
#
loop_
_entity_poly.entity_id
_entity_poly.type
_entity_poly.pdbx_seq_one_letter_code
_entity_poly.pdbx_strand_id
1 'polypeptide(L)'
;MTRKSQPATMAANGRVVVPLEVRRAAGLEAGGKLLARVEDGRIILETVEAAVARVQKLARQYGSPDGSPVDELIAERRAEAARE
;
A
#
# COMPACT_ATOMS: atom_id res chain seq x y z
N MET A 1 -3.84 9.68 -13.65
CA MET A 1 -3.14 8.37 -13.62
C MET A 1 -2.68 8.06 -15.02
N THR A 2 -1.37 8.04 -15.26
CA THR A 2 -0.84 7.69 -16.59
C THR A 2 -0.88 6.19 -16.75
N ARG A 3 -1.74 5.69 -17.66
CA ARG A 3 -1.82 4.26 -17.96
C ARG A 3 -0.75 3.91 -18.99
N LYS A 4 0.36 3.32 -18.56
CA LYS A 4 1.40 2.76 -19.43
C LYS A 4 1.28 1.24 -19.42
N SER A 5 1.05 0.64 -20.57
CA SER A 5 0.95 -0.82 -20.73
C SER A 5 1.87 -1.28 -21.85
N GLN A 6 2.72 -2.27 -21.55
CA GLN A 6 3.56 -2.95 -22.53
C GLN A 6 3.42 -4.47 -22.31
N PRO A 7 3.49 -5.28 -23.38
CA PRO A 7 3.49 -6.73 -23.23
C PRO A 7 4.70 -7.16 -22.39
N ALA A 8 4.47 -8.10 -21.49
CA ALA A 8 5.49 -8.73 -20.67
C ALA A 8 5.38 -10.25 -20.84
N THR A 9 6.53 -10.92 -20.90
CA THR A 9 6.59 -12.37 -21.04
C THR A 9 6.81 -13.02 -19.69
N MET A 10 6.03 -14.07 -19.40
CA MET A 10 6.32 -14.98 -18.30
C MET A 10 7.31 -16.04 -18.80
N ALA A 11 8.48 -16.09 -18.17
CA ALA A 11 9.48 -17.10 -18.43
C ALA A 11 9.03 -18.47 -17.90
N ALA A 12 9.62 -19.55 -18.42
CA ALA A 12 9.28 -20.93 -18.03
C ALA A 12 9.46 -21.21 -16.52
N ASN A 13 10.31 -20.43 -15.84
CA ASN A 13 10.52 -20.51 -14.40
C ASN A 13 9.54 -19.65 -13.56
N GLY A 14 8.48 -19.11 -14.18
CA GLY A 14 7.46 -18.29 -13.52
C GLY A 14 7.87 -16.82 -13.28
N ARG A 15 9.05 -16.38 -13.76
CA ARG A 15 9.46 -14.97 -13.65
C ARG A 15 8.79 -14.12 -14.73
N VAL A 16 8.39 -12.90 -14.37
CA VAL A 16 7.90 -11.90 -15.33
C VAL A 16 8.91 -10.78 -15.46
N VAL A 17 9.26 -10.42 -16.70
CA VAL A 17 10.11 -9.27 -16.98
C VAL A 17 9.25 -8.03 -17.10
N VAL A 18 9.38 -7.09 -16.16
CA VAL A 18 8.69 -5.79 -16.23
C VAL A 18 9.50 -4.83 -17.12
N PRO A 19 8.95 -4.34 -18.24
CA PRO A 19 9.65 -3.42 -19.14
C PRO A 19 10.07 -2.12 -18.44
N LEU A 20 11.15 -1.49 -18.93
CA LEU A 20 11.78 -0.33 -18.30
C LEU A 20 10.80 0.83 -18.07
N GLU A 21 9.97 1.16 -19.07
CA GLU A 21 9.02 2.27 -18.96
C GLU A 21 7.93 2.01 -17.92
N VAL A 22 7.48 0.75 -17.81
CA VAL A 22 6.49 0.33 -16.80
C VAL A 22 7.11 0.39 -15.41
N ARG A 23 8.36 -0.07 -15.24
CA ARG A 23 9.08 0.03 -13.96
C ARG A 23 9.21 1.47 -13.48
N ARG A 24 9.66 2.37 -14.37
CA ARG A 24 9.81 3.81 -14.05
C ARG A 24 8.49 4.46 -13.68
N ALA A 25 7.43 4.20 -14.47
CA ALA A 25 6.10 4.74 -14.18
C ALA A 25 5.52 4.24 -12.86
N ALA A 26 5.90 3.02 -12.41
CA ALA A 26 5.48 2.43 -11.16
C ALA A 26 6.46 2.67 -9.98
N GLY A 27 7.54 3.44 -10.18
CA GLY A 27 8.53 3.70 -9.13
C GLY A 27 9.35 2.48 -8.71
N LEU A 28 9.43 1.45 -9.56
CA LEU A 28 10.14 0.19 -9.31
C LEU A 28 11.62 0.34 -9.70
N GLU A 29 12.37 1.19 -9.00
CA GLU A 29 13.82 1.34 -9.21
C GLU A 29 14.62 0.29 -8.41
N ALA A 30 15.76 -0.12 -8.96
CA ALA A 30 16.34 -1.45 -8.79
C ALA A 30 16.67 -1.87 -7.34
N GLY A 31 16.29 -3.11 -7.00
CA GLY A 31 16.79 -3.85 -5.82
C GLY A 31 15.84 -3.89 -4.61
N GLY A 32 14.80 -3.05 -4.59
CA GLY A 32 13.81 -3.03 -3.50
C GLY A 32 12.91 -4.26 -3.48
N LYS A 33 12.39 -4.59 -2.29
CA LYS A 33 11.33 -5.60 -2.14
C LYS A 33 10.02 -5.03 -2.68
N LEU A 34 9.30 -5.81 -3.48
CA LEU A 34 7.96 -5.49 -3.96
C LEU A 34 6.92 -6.32 -3.23
N LEU A 35 5.77 -5.73 -3.00
CA LEU A 35 4.59 -6.43 -2.55
C LEU A 35 3.77 -6.85 -3.78
N ALA A 36 3.47 -8.14 -3.86
CA ALA A 36 2.59 -8.70 -4.89
C ALA A 36 1.26 -9.11 -4.24
N ARG A 37 0.15 -8.61 -4.79
CA ARG A 37 -1.20 -9.04 -4.39
C ARG A 37 -2.07 -9.33 -5.59
N VAL A 38 -3.17 -10.05 -5.35
CA VAL A 38 -4.21 -10.30 -6.35
C VAL A 38 -5.44 -9.45 -6.00
N GLU A 39 -5.98 -8.75 -6.98
CA GLU A 39 -7.18 -7.93 -6.86
C GLU A 39 -7.96 -8.00 -8.17
N ASP A 40 -9.21 -8.45 -8.14
CA ASP A 40 -10.08 -8.66 -9.32
C ASP A 40 -9.40 -9.47 -10.44
N GLY A 41 -8.70 -10.54 -10.09
CA GLY A 41 -7.98 -11.38 -11.05
C GLY A 41 -6.72 -10.74 -11.65
N ARG A 42 -6.28 -9.58 -11.14
CA ARG A 42 -5.07 -8.88 -11.59
C ARG A 42 -3.97 -9.00 -10.55
N ILE A 43 -2.73 -9.23 -11.00
CA ILE A 43 -1.55 -9.10 -10.14
C ILE A 43 -1.20 -7.61 -10.05
N ILE A 44 -1.21 -7.09 -8.83
CA ILE A 44 -0.74 -5.73 -8.52
C ILE A 44 0.62 -5.86 -7.85
N LEU A 45 1.62 -5.20 -8.44
CA LEU A 45 2.94 -5.03 -7.87
C LEU A 45 3.08 -3.57 -7.41
N GLU A 46 3.41 -3.38 -6.14
CA GLU A 46 3.65 -2.05 -5.56
C GLU A 46 4.89 -2.10 -4.63
N THR A 47 5.53 -0.95 -4.41
CA THR A 47 6.56 -0.86 -3.36
C THR A 47 5.91 -0.93 -1.99
N VAL A 48 6.70 -1.24 -0.95
CA VAL A 48 6.19 -1.29 0.42
C VAL A 48 5.66 0.09 0.85
N GLU A 49 6.34 1.16 0.47
CA GLU A 49 5.96 2.54 0.76
C GLU A 49 4.62 2.89 0.09
N ALA A 50 4.44 2.48 -1.17
CA ALA A 50 3.18 2.67 -1.89
C ALA A 50 2.02 1.89 -1.23
N ALA A 51 2.28 0.66 -0.78
CA ALA A 51 1.31 -0.16 -0.05
C ALA A 51 0.88 0.52 1.26
N VAL A 52 1.85 1.01 2.04
CA VAL A 52 1.59 1.75 3.29
C VAL A 52 0.78 3.01 3.02
N ALA A 53 1.18 3.82 2.03
CA ALA A 53 0.47 5.05 1.68
C ALA A 53 -0.99 4.79 1.25
N ARG A 54 -1.23 3.70 0.51
CA ARG A 54 -2.58 3.26 0.12
C ARG A 54 -3.42 2.88 1.34
N VAL A 55 -2.89 2.06 2.25
CA VAL A 55 -3.60 1.64 3.47
C VAL A 55 -3.89 2.85 4.36
N GLN A 56 -2.92 3.75 4.55
CA GLN A 56 -3.13 5.00 5.29
C GLN A 56 -4.21 5.87 4.65
N LYS A 57 -4.24 5.96 3.31
CA LYS A 57 -5.28 6.70 2.60
C LYS A 57 -6.66 6.08 2.81
N LEU A 58 -6.75 4.75 2.79
CA LEU A 58 -8.00 4.03 3.08
C LEU A 58 -8.44 4.28 4.53
N ALA A 59 -7.53 4.15 5.49
CA ALA A 59 -7.82 4.40 6.91
C ALA A 59 -8.33 5.83 7.14
N ARG A 60 -7.75 6.84 6.49
CA ARG A 60 -8.23 8.23 6.56
C ARG A 60 -9.65 8.43 6.04
N GLN A 61 -10.16 7.58 5.14
CA GLN A 61 -11.54 7.66 4.68
C GLN A 61 -12.55 7.19 5.72
N TYR A 62 -12.11 6.35 6.66
CA TYR A 62 -12.95 5.80 7.74
C TYR A 62 -12.64 6.41 9.11
N GLY A 63 -11.64 7.28 9.21
CA GLY A 63 -11.33 8.01 10.44
C GLY A 63 -12.32 9.13 10.70
N SER A 64 -12.59 9.41 11.98
CA SER A 64 -13.42 10.55 12.37
C SER A 64 -12.78 11.87 11.94
N PRO A 65 -13.54 12.80 11.33
CA PRO A 65 -13.03 14.13 10.97
C PRO A 65 -12.70 15.00 12.20
N ASP A 66 -13.27 14.69 13.37
CA ASP A 66 -13.25 15.55 14.56
C ASP A 66 -12.17 15.19 15.60
N GLY A 67 -11.30 14.21 15.32
CA GLY A 67 -10.25 13.82 16.25
C GLY A 67 -9.54 12.52 15.90
N SER A 68 -8.45 12.24 16.59
CA SER A 68 -7.75 10.95 16.50
C SER A 68 -8.45 9.94 17.41
N PRO A 69 -9.01 8.84 16.89
CA PRO A 69 -9.61 7.78 17.71
C PRO A 69 -8.62 7.18 18.72
N VAL A 70 -7.33 7.27 18.40
CA VAL A 70 -6.26 6.83 19.30
C VAL A 70 -6.13 7.78 20.49
N ASP A 71 -6.27 9.08 20.28
CA ASP A 71 -6.17 10.05 21.37
C ASP A 71 -7.38 9.98 22.30
N GLU A 72 -8.58 9.75 21.76
CA GLU A 72 -9.78 9.45 22.56
C GLU A 72 -9.58 8.19 23.41
N LEU A 73 -9.12 7.10 22.80
CA LEU A 73 -8.86 5.85 23.53
C LEU A 73 -7.80 6.02 24.62
N ILE A 74 -6.72 6.77 24.35
CA ILE A 74 -5.68 7.05 25.34
C ILE A 74 -6.24 7.91 26.49
N ALA A 75 -7.08 8.90 26.19
CA ALA A 75 -7.73 9.74 27.20
C ALA A 75 -8.67 8.91 28.08
N GLU A 76 -9.49 8.03 27.50
CA GLU A 76 -10.35 7.10 28.21
C GLU A 76 -9.54 6.19 29.14
N ARG A 77 -8.46 5.58 28.64
CA ARG A 77 -7.58 4.72 29.45
C ARG A 77 -6.93 5.45 30.62
N ARG A 78 -6.51 6.71 30.44
CA ARG A 78 -5.96 7.53 31.53
C ARG A 78 -7.02 7.91 32.56
N ALA A 79 -8.24 8.21 32.13
CA ALA A 79 -9.35 8.51 33.02
C ALA A 79 -9.81 7.28 33.81
N GLU A 80 -9.77 6.09 33.21
CA GLU A 80 -10.01 4.80 33.87
C GLU A 80 -8.94 4.53 34.94
N ALA A 81 -7.65 4.63 34.60
CA ALA A 81 -6.53 4.41 35.53
C ALA A 81 -6.45 5.42 36.69
N ALA A 82 -7.06 6.60 36.56
CA ALA A 82 -7.13 7.60 37.64
C ALA A 82 -8.31 7.36 38.61
N ARG A 83 -9.22 6.44 38.28
CA ARG A 83 -10.37 6.06 39.13
C ARG A 83 -10.13 4.76 39.92
N GLU A 84 -9.09 4.02 39.57
CA GLU A 84 -8.52 2.92 40.38
C GLU A 84 -7.44 3.45 41.33
#